data_AF-A0A497EPQ0-F1
#
_entry.id   AF-A0A497EPQ0-F1
#
_cell.length_a   1.000
_cell.length_b   1.000
_cell.length_c   1.000
_cell.angle_alpha   90.00
_cell.angle_beta   90.00
_cell.angle_gamma   90.00
#
_symmetry.space_group_name_H-M   'P 1'
#
loop_
_entity.id
_entity.type
_entity.pdbx_description
1 polymer ?
#
loop_
_entity_poly.entity_id
_entity_poly.type
_entity_poly.pdbx_seq_one_letter_code
_entity_poly.pdbx_strand_id
1 'polypeptide(L)' 'MTLDFIATTITGFEDIAAREVERLLGTKAEALRGKVFFSTTIEGAVKLNLWSRTLHK' A
#
# COMPACT_ATOMS: atom_id res chain seq x y z
N MET A 1 8.94 13.82 6.68
CA MET A 1 7.49 14.10 6.82
C MET A 1 6.74 12.91 6.23
N THR A 2 5.78 12.35 6.98
CA THR A 2 4.91 11.28 6.48
C THR A 2 3.62 11.88 5.94
N LEU A 3 3.08 11.26 4.90
CA LEU A 3 1.83 11.62 4.22
C LEU A 3 0.95 10.38 4.15
N ASP A 4 -0.37 10.60 4.07
CA ASP A 4 -1.34 9.53 3.91
C ASP A 4 -1.61 9.25 2.43
N PHE A 5 -1.61 7.96 2.08
CA PHE A 5 -1.80 7.47 0.73
C PHE A 5 -2.92 6.43 0.69
N ILE A 6 -3.49 6.30 -0.50
CA ILE A 6 -4.42 5.25 -0.87
C ILE A 6 -3.89 4.57 -2.12
N ALA A 7 -3.94 3.25 -2.15
CA ALA A 7 -3.69 2.47 -3.34
C ALA A 7 -4.87 1.53 -3.61
N THR A 8 -5.14 1.30 -4.89
CA THR A 8 -6.17 0.38 -5.37
C THR A 8 -5.59 -0.99 -5.65
N THR A 9 -6.41 -2.03 -5.45
CA THR A 9 -6.06 -3.42 -5.71
C THR A 9 -7.28 -4.20 -6.22
N ILE A 10 -7.08 -5.46 -6.61
CA ILE A 10 -8.17 -6.36 -6.99
C ILE A 10 -9.05 -6.62 -5.78
N THR A 11 -10.38 -6.56 -5.95
CA THR A 11 -11.31 -6.89 -4.87
C THR A 11 -11.14 -8.35 -4.46
N GLY A 12 -10.98 -8.61 -3.16
CA GLY A 12 -10.64 -9.91 -2.57
C GLY A 12 -9.15 -10.14 -2.33
N PHE A 13 -8.26 -9.22 -2.73
CA PHE A 13 -6.81 -9.29 -2.52
C PHE A 13 -6.30 -8.24 -1.53
N GLU A 14 -7.20 -7.53 -0.84
CA GLU A 14 -6.85 -6.34 -0.05
C GLU A 14 -5.98 -6.68 1.17
N ASP A 15 -6.16 -7.85 1.76
CA ASP A 15 -5.34 -8.36 2.86
C ASP A 15 -3.91 -8.70 2.40
N ILE A 16 -3.78 -9.32 1.22
CA ILE A 16 -2.48 -9.60 0.58
C ILE A 16 -1.78 -8.29 0.24
N ALA A 17 -2.51 -7.35 -0.35
CA ALA A 17 -1.98 -6.04 -0.73
C ALA A 17 -1.55 -5.21 0.49
N ALA A 18 -2.36 -5.18 1.55
CA ALA A 18 -2.00 -4.55 2.81
C ALA A 18 -0.71 -5.17 3.38
N ARG A 19 -0.63 -6.51 3.48
CA ARG A 19 0.59 -7.19 3.97
C ARG A 19 1.83 -6.89 3.13
N GLU A 20 1.68 -6.73 1.82
CA GLU A 20 2.79 -6.33 0.96
C GLU A 20 3.26 -4.90 1.28
N VAL A 21 2.33 -3.96 1.47
CA VAL A 21 2.64 -2.59 1.92
C VAL A 21 3.39 -2.62 3.24
N GLU A 22 2.87 -3.34 4.23
CA GLU A 22 3.51 -3.45 5.55
C GLU A 22 4.91 -4.05 5.45
N ARG A 23 5.10 -5.07 4.62
CA ARG A 23 6.41 -5.69 4.39
C ARG A 23 7.40 -4.77 3.68
N LEU A 24 6.95 -3.98 2.70
CA LEU A 24 7.83 -3.12 1.91
C LEU A 24 8.19 -1.81 2.63
N LEU A 25 7.27 -1.29 3.45
CA LEU A 25 7.43 0.01 4.10
C LEU A 25 7.68 -0.07 5.61
N GLY A 26 7.37 -1.19 6.26
CA GLY A 26 7.45 -1.30 7.72
C GLY A 26 6.43 -0.44 8.45
N THR A 27 5.36 -0.03 7.78
CA THR A 27 4.25 0.76 8.33
C THR A 27 2.98 -0.06 8.35
N LYS A 28 2.01 0.27 9.21
CA LYS A 28 0.71 -0.42 9.22
C LYS A 28 -0.12 -0.01 7.99
N ALA A 29 -0.83 -0.96 7.41
CA ALA A 29 -1.74 -0.71 6.29
C ALA A 29 -3.16 -1.17 6.63
N GLU A 30 -4.16 -0.41 6.21
CA GLU A 30 -5.58 -0.72 6.40
C GLU A 30 -6.21 -1.18 5.08
N ALA A 31 -6.76 -2.39 5.07
CA ALA A 31 -7.48 -2.97 3.93
C ALA A 31 -8.97 -2.59 3.99
N LEU A 32 -9.48 -2.02 2.91
CA LEU A 32 -10.89 -1.72 2.67
C LEU A 32 -11.27 -2.21 1.28
N ARG A 33 -12.55 -2.40 0.96
CA ARG A 33 -12.97 -2.98 -0.33
C ARG A 33 -12.31 -2.28 -1.55
N GLY A 34 -11.46 -3.03 -2.25
CA GLY A 34 -10.65 -2.62 -3.41
C GLY A 34 -9.51 -1.64 -3.13
N LYS A 35 -9.18 -1.37 -1.87
CA LYS A 35 -8.34 -0.24 -1.44
C LYS A 35 -7.44 -0.59 -0.25
N VAL A 36 -6.26 0.00 -0.22
CA VAL A 36 -5.32 -0.07 0.90
C VAL A 36 -4.90 1.34 1.29
N PHE A 37 -5.01 1.66 2.57
CA PHE A 37 -4.62 2.95 3.15
C PHE A 37 -3.35 2.79 3.98
N PHE A 38 -2.41 3.73 3.85
CA PHE A 38 -1.13 3.67 4.56
C PHE A 38 -0.48 5.05 4.65
N SER A 39 0.41 5.23 5.63
CA SER A 39 1.17 6.48 5.80
C SER A 39 2.66 6.23 5.58
N THR A 40 3.31 7.05 4.75
CA THR A 40 4.73 6.92 4.41
C THR A 40 5.35 8.24 3.92
N THR A 41 6.66 8.28 3.71
CA THR A 41 7.32 9.37 2.99
C THR A 41 7.13 9.25 1.47
N ILE A 42 7.47 10.30 0.72
CA ILE A 42 7.45 10.30 -0.76
C ILE A 42 8.33 9.19 -1.31
N GLU A 43 9.53 8.98 -0.75
CA GLU A 43 10.44 7.91 -1.16
C GLU A 43 9.82 6.53 -0.95
N GLY A 44 9.07 6.35 0.14
CA GLY A 44 8.33 5.10 0.37
C GLY A 44 7.18 4.90 -0.62
N ALA A 45 6.46 5.97 -0.99
CA ALA A 45 5.44 5.89 -2.05
C ALA A 45 6.06 5.51 -3.41
N VAL A 46 7.20 6.10 -3.76
CA VAL A 46 7.96 5.73 -4.97
C VAL A 46 8.43 4.28 -4.91
N LYS A 47 8.91 3.82 -3.74
CA LYS A 47 9.29 2.41 -3.53
C LYS A 47 8.09 1.48 -3.77
N LEU A 48 6.92 1.77 -3.24
CA LEU A 48 5.73 0.94 -3.50
C LEU A 48 5.39 0.88 -4.98
N ASN A 49 5.42 2.01 -5.70
CA ASN A 49 5.14 2.03 -7.13
C ASN A 49 6.10 1.17 -7.97
N LEU A 50 7.35 1.02 -7.53
CA LEU A 50 8.35 0.21 -8.23
C LEU A 50 8.31 -1.27 -7.83
N TRP A 51 7.96 -1.57 -6.59
CA TRP A 51 8.16 -2.91 -6.01
C TRP A 51 6.88 -3.69 -5.73
N SER A 52 5.73 -3.01 -5.61
CA SER A 52 4.47 -3.68 -5.36
C SER A 52 4.05 -4.52 -6.57
N ARG A 53 3.49 -5.70 -6.30
CA ARG A 53 2.94 -6.61 -7.30
C ARG A 53 1.43 -6.76 -7.18
N THR A 54 0.86 -6.17 -6.13
CA THR A 54 -0.55 -6.35 -5.75
C THR A 54 -1.33 -5.04 -5.81
N LEU A 55 -0.64 -3.90 -5.92
CA LEU A 55 -1.25 -2.57 -6.08
C LEU A 55 -1.27 -2.14 -7.55
N HIS A 56 -2.23 -1.29 -7.92
CA HIS A 56 -2.40 -0.80 -9.28
C HIS A 56 -2.14 0.71 -9.44
N LYS A 57 -2.81 1.53 -8.62
CA LYS A 57 -2.77 3.00 -8.65
C LYS A 57 -2.93 3.54 -7.25
#